data_AF-A0A3D5E6S2-F1
#
_entry.id   AF-A0A3D5E6S2-F1
#
_cell.length_a   1.000
_cell.length_b   1.000
_cell.length_c   1.000
_cell.angle_alpha   90.00
_cell.angle_beta   90.00
_cell.angle_gamma   90.00
#
_symmetry.space_group_name_H-M   'P 1'
#
loop_
_entity.id
_entity.type
_entity.pdbx_description
1 polymer ?
#
loop_
_entity_poly.entity_id
_entity_poly.type
_entity_poly.pdbx_seq_one_letter_code
_entity_poly.pdbx_strand_id
1 'polypeptide(L)'
;MNYQYDLFNQTAKSNNAVKHDRLRIKQSDYLDSHHHPQEKLKQLTKLDDYIYGDILELFAGQGNLSEHYKQKGNLYPCTKETTGDSFQHLFELINNRKRFDVVDIDSYGYPSQFMDNVWHVMKPTSTLIITFPVMGVQCINGIVEQHFINFWKSARPTTGDVVGAVTDYGLKYWYLPKLVDVVKIKPIWRFVFQCVRVKATEFCTTKNR
;
A
#
# COMPACT_ATOMS: atom_id res chain seq x y z
N MET A 1 52.23 27.57 -4.84
CA MET A 1 50.86 27.93 -4.41
C MET A 1 50.08 26.65 -4.22
N ASN A 2 49.76 26.27 -2.98
CA ASN A 2 48.79 25.24 -2.65
C ASN A 2 47.92 25.81 -1.53
N TYR A 3 46.67 26.13 -1.84
CA TYR A 3 45.67 26.45 -0.83
C TYR A 3 45.02 25.15 -0.39
N GLN A 4 45.34 24.69 0.82
CA GLN A 4 44.58 23.66 1.51
C GLN A 4 43.30 24.29 2.06
N TYR A 5 42.15 23.84 1.60
CA TYR A 5 40.87 24.14 2.22
C TYR A 5 40.66 23.18 3.40
N ASP A 6 40.91 23.67 4.61
CA ASP A 6 40.36 23.07 5.83
C ASP A 6 38.87 23.41 5.92
N LEU A 7 38.02 22.46 5.51
CA LEU A 7 36.57 22.51 5.70
C LEU A 7 36.12 21.42 6.67
N PHE A 8 36.59 21.54 7.92
CA PHE A 8 35.95 20.87 9.07
C PHE A 8 35.42 21.92 10.05
N ASN A 9 34.36 22.61 9.64
CA ASN A 9 33.42 23.15 10.62
C ASN A 9 32.39 22.05 10.91
N GLN A 10 32.56 21.38 12.05
CA GLN A 10 31.50 20.64 12.72
C GLN A 10 30.34 21.61 12.97
N THR A 11 29.43 21.70 12.01
CA THR A 11 28.23 22.51 12.16
C THR A 11 27.37 21.82 13.21
N ALA A 12 27.19 22.50 14.34
CA ALA A 12 26.23 22.10 15.36
C ALA A 12 24.90 21.77 14.66
N LYS A 13 24.42 20.54 14.80
CA LYS A 13 23.17 20.10 14.19
C LYS A 13 22.08 21.10 14.57
N SER A 14 21.36 21.61 13.56
CA SER A 14 20.24 22.52 13.81
C SER A 14 19.23 21.86 14.75
N ASN A 15 18.49 22.66 15.54
CA ASN A 15 17.46 22.13 16.44
C ASN A 15 16.44 21.24 15.70
N ASN A 16 16.20 21.50 14.41
CA ASN A 16 15.37 20.66 13.55
C ASN A 16 16.06 19.32 13.22
N ALA A 17 17.36 19.31 12.89
CA ALA A 17 18.10 18.07 12.68
C ALA A 17 18.14 17.20 13.95
N VAL A 18 18.33 17.81 15.13
CA VAL A 18 18.27 17.10 16.42
C VAL A 18 16.86 16.54 16.71
N LYS A 19 15.80 17.28 16.35
CA LYS A 19 14.41 16.82 16.47
C LYS A 19 14.10 15.67 15.51
N HIS A 20 14.58 15.74 14.27
CA HIS A 20 14.46 14.67 13.27
C HIS A 20 15.22 13.41 13.70
N ASP A 21 16.41 13.54 14.27
CA ASP A 21 17.19 12.41 14.78
C ASP A 21 16.48 11.75 15.97
N ARG A 22 15.94 12.53 16.92
CA ARG A 22 15.12 11.98 18.01
C ARG A 22 13.86 11.28 17.52
N LEU A 23 13.22 11.80 16.46
CA LEU A 23 12.06 11.15 15.83
C LEU A 23 12.45 9.87 15.12
N ARG A 24 13.62 9.81 14.45
CA ARG A 24 14.15 8.59 13.83
C ARG A 24 14.50 7.52 14.86
N ILE A 25 15.11 7.91 15.98
CA ILE A 25 15.42 7.00 17.10
C ILE A 25 14.11 6.49 17.72
N LYS A 26 13.12 7.36 17.96
CA LYS A 26 11.79 6.90 18.37
C LYS A 26 11.18 5.97 17.33
N GLN A 27 11.28 6.28 16.04
CA GLN A 27 10.76 5.43 14.96
C GLN A 27 11.47 4.06 14.89
N SER A 28 12.78 4.00 15.17
CA SER A 28 13.50 2.72 15.31
C SER A 28 13.10 1.95 16.55
N ASP A 29 12.78 2.63 17.66
CA ASP A 29 12.24 1.98 18.86
C ASP A 29 10.78 1.49 18.65
N TYR A 30 10.04 2.12 17.74
CA TYR A 30 8.71 1.68 17.27
C TYR A 30 8.77 0.59 16.20
N LEU A 31 9.94 0.26 15.62
CA LEU A 31 10.02 -0.66 14.48
C LEU A 31 9.78 -2.12 14.89
N ASP A 32 10.27 -2.60 16.03
CA ASP A 32 10.18 -4.04 16.36
C ASP A 32 8.93 -4.44 17.16
N SER A 33 8.34 -3.54 17.95
CA SER A 33 7.24 -3.89 18.88
C SER A 33 5.84 -3.43 18.42
N HIS A 34 5.73 -2.74 17.29
CA HIS A 34 4.51 -2.01 16.90
C HIS A 34 4.05 -2.21 15.43
N HIS A 35 4.22 -3.41 14.85
CA HIS A 35 3.69 -3.75 13.52
C HIS A 35 2.15 -3.93 13.43
N HIS A 36 1.39 -3.45 14.43
CA HIS A 36 -0.07 -3.59 14.60
C HIS A 36 -0.69 -4.90 14.06
N PRO A 37 -0.07 -6.07 14.31
CA PRO A 37 -0.58 -7.30 13.75
C PRO A 37 -1.97 -7.59 14.28
N GLN A 38 -2.27 -7.27 15.54
CA GLN A 38 -3.57 -7.56 16.15
C GLN A 38 -4.72 -6.77 15.52
N GLU A 39 -4.55 -5.46 15.29
CA GLU A 39 -5.60 -4.64 14.68
C GLU A 39 -5.83 -5.01 13.21
N LYS A 40 -4.74 -5.29 12.47
CA LYS A 40 -4.83 -5.78 11.08
C LYS A 40 -5.49 -7.16 11.01
N LEU A 41 -5.09 -8.09 11.89
CA LEU A 41 -5.69 -9.42 12.00
C LEU A 41 -7.16 -9.34 12.39
N LYS A 42 -7.55 -8.41 13.27
CA LYS A 42 -8.96 -8.20 13.62
C LYS A 42 -9.78 -7.75 12.41
N GLN A 43 -9.23 -6.87 11.57
CA GLN A 43 -9.87 -6.50 10.31
C GLN A 43 -9.99 -7.71 9.37
N LEU A 44 -8.90 -8.46 9.17
CA LEU A 44 -8.91 -9.64 8.28
C LEU A 44 -9.91 -10.70 8.75
N THR A 45 -9.96 -10.97 10.06
CA THR A 45 -10.91 -11.92 10.66
C THR A 45 -12.36 -11.48 10.47
N LYS A 46 -12.65 -10.17 10.53
CA LYS A 46 -13.99 -9.63 10.23
C LYS A 46 -14.38 -9.86 8.76
N LEU A 47 -13.39 -9.94 7.88
CA LEU A 47 -13.54 -10.00 6.43
C LEU A 47 -13.21 -11.39 5.88
N ASP A 48 -13.36 -12.43 6.70
CA ASP A 48 -12.99 -13.81 6.35
C ASP A 48 -13.60 -14.27 5.02
N ASP A 49 -14.87 -13.92 4.80
CA ASP A 49 -15.62 -14.21 3.58
C ASP A 49 -15.08 -13.51 2.33
N TYR A 50 -14.16 -12.56 2.47
CA TYR A 50 -13.52 -11.82 1.38
C TYR A 50 -12.07 -12.25 1.15
N ILE A 51 -11.49 -13.03 2.06
CA ILE A 51 -10.07 -13.36 2.10
C ILE A 51 -9.92 -14.87 1.96
N TYR A 52 -9.83 -15.35 0.72
CA TYR A 52 -9.61 -16.76 0.40
C TYR A 52 -9.06 -16.93 -1.02
N GLY A 53 -8.51 -18.11 -1.33
CA GLY A 53 -8.03 -18.45 -2.68
C GLY A 53 -6.54 -18.19 -2.89
N ASP A 54 -6.16 -17.70 -4.06
CA ASP A 54 -4.78 -17.31 -4.36
C ASP A 54 -4.52 -15.89 -3.84
N ILE A 55 -3.59 -15.74 -2.90
CA ILE A 55 -3.37 -14.50 -2.15
C ILE A 55 -1.98 -13.96 -2.48
N LEU A 56 -1.90 -12.74 -2.99
CA LEU A 56 -0.64 -12.00 -3.16
C LEU A 56 -0.45 -11.01 -2.01
N GLU A 57 0.62 -11.18 -1.26
CA GLU A 57 1.00 -10.27 -0.17
C GLU A 57 2.26 -9.48 -0.60
N LEU A 58 2.05 -8.24 -1.04
CA LEU A 58 3.15 -7.33 -1.37
C LEU A 58 3.66 -6.67 -0.09
N PHE A 59 4.99 -6.63 0.08
CA PHE A 59 5.67 -6.19 1.29
C PHE A 59 5.36 -7.06 2.53
N ALA A 60 5.42 -8.39 2.38
CA ALA A 60 5.14 -9.34 3.47
C ALA A 60 6.07 -9.17 4.70
N GLY A 61 7.21 -8.49 4.55
CA GLY A 61 8.13 -8.19 5.66
C GLY A 61 8.57 -9.48 6.36
N GLN A 62 8.36 -9.54 7.68
CA GLN A 62 8.67 -10.71 8.51
C GLN A 62 7.54 -11.77 8.53
N GLY A 63 6.44 -11.56 7.81
CA GLY A 63 5.38 -12.55 7.64
C GLY A 63 4.28 -12.55 8.71
N ASN A 64 4.09 -11.44 9.41
CA ASN A 64 3.09 -11.36 10.49
C ASN A 64 1.63 -11.60 10.01
N LEU A 65 1.28 -11.13 8.80
CA LEU A 65 -0.02 -11.43 8.18
C LEU A 65 0.00 -12.71 7.35
N SER A 66 1.17 -13.08 6.81
CA SER A 66 1.37 -14.31 6.05
C SER A 66 0.83 -15.54 6.76
N GLU A 67 1.05 -15.68 8.07
CA GLU A 67 0.54 -16.83 8.83
C GLU A 67 -0.99 -16.93 8.83
N HIS A 68 -1.69 -15.79 8.85
CA HIS A 68 -3.14 -15.77 8.72
C HIS A 68 -3.56 -16.11 7.28
N TYR A 69 -2.92 -15.51 6.27
CA TYR A 69 -3.25 -15.77 4.87
C TYR A 69 -3.00 -17.21 4.44
N LYS A 70 -1.96 -17.88 4.96
CA LYS A 70 -1.70 -19.32 4.71
C LYS A 70 -2.88 -20.21 5.12
N GLN A 71 -3.68 -19.80 6.11
CA GLN A 71 -4.87 -20.53 6.54
C GLN A 71 -6.07 -20.30 5.62
N LYS A 72 -6.01 -19.30 4.73
CA LYS A 72 -7.10 -18.87 3.84
C LYS A 72 -6.92 -19.31 2.40
N GLY A 73 -5.72 -19.70 2.01
CA GLY A 73 -5.46 -20.28 0.69
C GLY A 73 -3.99 -20.30 0.31
N ASN A 74 -3.74 -20.24 -1.00
CA ASN A 74 -2.40 -20.29 -1.56
C ASN A 74 -1.73 -18.93 -1.44
N LEU A 75 -0.91 -18.74 -0.40
CA LEU A 75 -0.18 -17.50 -0.20
C LEU A 75 1.04 -17.40 -1.12
N TYR A 76 1.17 -16.24 -1.75
CA TYR A 76 2.34 -15.77 -2.46
C TYR A 76 2.90 -14.53 -1.72
N PRO A 77 3.86 -14.70 -0.80
CA PRO A 77 4.42 -13.61 -0.03
C PRO A 77 5.64 -13.00 -0.73
N CYS A 78 5.61 -11.69 -0.95
CA CYS A 78 6.74 -10.95 -1.50
C CYS A 78 7.58 -10.38 -0.35
N THR A 79 8.67 -11.07 0.00
CA THR A 79 9.69 -10.55 0.93
C THR A 79 10.90 -10.04 0.14
N LYS A 80 11.74 -9.25 0.81
CA LYS A 80 12.96 -8.71 0.22
C LYS A 80 13.94 -9.81 -0.15
N GLU A 81 13.96 -10.89 0.62
CA GLU A 81 14.89 -12.02 0.47
C GLU A 81 14.46 -12.95 -0.66
N THR A 82 13.16 -13.12 -0.89
CA THR A 82 12.63 -14.08 -1.88
C THR A 82 12.36 -13.43 -3.24
N THR A 83 11.77 -12.24 -3.23
CA THR A 83 11.28 -11.57 -4.44
C THR A 83 12.00 -10.26 -4.74
N GLY A 84 12.87 -9.81 -3.83
CA GLY A 84 13.53 -8.51 -3.95
C GLY A 84 12.55 -7.36 -3.77
N ASP A 85 12.57 -6.44 -4.73
CA ASP A 85 11.68 -5.27 -4.72
C ASP A 85 10.27 -5.64 -5.19
N SER A 86 9.27 -5.48 -4.31
CA SER A 86 7.85 -5.74 -4.64
C SER A 86 7.35 -4.91 -5.83
N PHE A 87 7.92 -3.73 -6.11
CA PHE A 87 7.57 -2.94 -7.30
C PHE A 87 8.00 -3.65 -8.59
N GLN A 88 9.23 -4.12 -8.65
CA GLN A 88 9.76 -4.83 -9.81
C GLN A 88 9.08 -6.18 -9.98
N HIS A 89 8.88 -6.90 -8.86
CA HIS A 89 8.28 -8.22 -8.89
C HIS A 89 6.83 -8.22 -9.40
N LEU A 90 6.09 -7.13 -9.18
CA LEU A 90 4.76 -6.97 -9.80
C LEU A 90 4.82 -7.11 -11.33
N PHE A 91 5.81 -6.52 -11.99
CA PHE A 91 5.96 -6.62 -13.44
C PHE A 91 6.30 -8.05 -13.88
N GLU A 92 7.06 -8.80 -13.08
CA GLU A 92 7.32 -10.22 -13.34
C GLU A 92 6.01 -11.04 -13.25
N LEU A 93 5.20 -10.79 -12.23
CA LEU A 93 3.89 -11.43 -12.08
C LEU A 93 2.96 -11.13 -13.26
N ILE A 94 2.97 -9.89 -13.75
CA ILE A 94 2.22 -9.47 -14.95
C ILE A 94 2.71 -10.22 -16.18
N ASN A 95 4.03 -10.24 -16.42
CA ASN A 95 4.63 -10.94 -17.55
C ASN A 95 4.30 -12.44 -17.55
N ASN A 96 4.30 -13.04 -16.35
CA ASN A 96 3.96 -14.45 -16.13
C ASN A 96 2.44 -14.71 -16.08
N ARG A 97 1.61 -13.68 -16.31
CA ARG A 97 0.14 -13.75 -16.30
C ARG A 97 -0.45 -14.33 -15.01
N LYS A 98 0.24 -14.17 -13.89
CA LYS A 98 -0.24 -14.59 -12.57
C LYS A 98 -1.43 -13.70 -12.16
N ARG A 99 -2.45 -14.30 -11.56
CA ARG A 99 -3.64 -13.59 -11.07
C ARG A 99 -4.09 -14.14 -9.72
N PHE A 100 -4.60 -13.25 -8.87
CA PHE A 100 -4.90 -13.52 -7.48
C PHE A 100 -6.34 -13.13 -7.13
N ASP A 101 -6.93 -13.87 -6.19
CA ASP A 101 -8.24 -13.60 -5.59
C ASP A 101 -8.13 -12.48 -4.55
N VAL A 102 -6.98 -12.37 -3.88
CA VAL A 102 -6.69 -11.31 -2.92
C VAL A 102 -5.34 -10.69 -3.24
N VAL A 103 -5.26 -9.36 -3.28
CA VAL A 103 -4.00 -8.62 -3.37
C VAL A 103 -3.91 -7.65 -2.20
N ASP A 104 -2.94 -7.86 -1.33
CA ASP A 104 -2.64 -6.98 -0.19
C ASP A 104 -1.39 -6.15 -0.49
N ILE A 105 -1.56 -4.83 -0.50
CA ILE A 105 -0.49 -3.85 -0.68
C ILE A 105 -0.23 -3.19 0.66
N ASP A 106 0.67 -3.78 1.46
CA ASP A 106 1.05 -3.26 2.77
C ASP A 106 2.34 -2.41 2.69
N SER A 107 2.39 -1.51 1.70
CA SER A 107 3.57 -0.65 1.52
C SER A 107 3.64 0.40 2.61
N TYR A 108 4.77 0.47 3.34
CA TYR A 108 5.06 1.62 4.20
C TYR A 108 5.50 2.80 3.33
N GLY A 109 4.54 3.52 2.76
CA GLY A 109 4.80 4.64 1.85
C GLY A 109 3.69 4.84 0.82
N TYR A 110 4.01 4.61 -0.44
CA TYR A 110 3.23 5.06 -1.60
C TYR A 110 2.59 3.90 -2.36
N PRO A 111 1.42 3.37 -1.93
CA PRO A 111 0.75 2.31 -2.68
C PRO A 111 0.30 2.78 -4.07
N SER A 112 0.30 4.09 -4.33
CA SER A 112 -0.03 4.66 -5.64
C SER A 112 0.79 4.08 -6.78
N GLN A 113 2.04 3.73 -6.51
CA GLN A 113 2.98 3.21 -7.50
C GLN A 113 2.52 1.84 -8.04
N PHE A 114 1.64 1.14 -7.31
CA PHE A 114 1.01 -0.08 -7.76
C PHE A 114 -0.28 0.15 -8.55
N MET A 115 -0.93 1.31 -8.42
CA MET A 115 -2.31 1.47 -8.92
C MET A 115 -2.43 1.42 -10.43
N ASP A 116 -1.38 1.72 -11.20
CA ASP A 116 -1.45 1.54 -12.65
C ASP A 116 -1.27 0.08 -13.08
N ASN A 117 -0.81 -0.81 -12.18
CA ASN A 117 -0.37 -2.16 -12.58
C ASN A 117 -1.06 -3.29 -11.81
N VAL A 118 -1.55 -3.05 -10.59
CA VAL A 118 -2.14 -4.08 -9.73
C VAL A 118 -3.35 -4.77 -10.39
N TRP A 119 -4.15 -4.03 -11.15
CA TRP A 119 -5.34 -4.58 -11.83
C TRP A 119 -5.01 -5.71 -12.83
N HIS A 120 -3.78 -5.75 -13.34
CA HIS A 120 -3.34 -6.81 -14.25
C HIS A 120 -3.14 -8.15 -13.55
N VAL A 121 -2.86 -8.17 -12.25
CA VAL A 121 -2.68 -9.38 -11.44
C VAL A 121 -3.91 -9.74 -10.62
N MET A 122 -5.02 -9.01 -10.81
CA MET A 122 -6.28 -9.32 -10.14
C MET A 122 -7.14 -10.26 -10.99
N LYS A 123 -7.83 -11.21 -10.35
CA LYS A 123 -8.91 -12.01 -10.95
C LYS A 123 -10.18 -11.16 -11.13
N PRO A 124 -11.11 -11.55 -12.02
CA PRO A 124 -12.30 -10.77 -12.33
C PRO A 124 -13.14 -10.37 -11.10
N THR A 125 -13.23 -11.24 -10.11
CA THR A 125 -13.76 -10.91 -8.78
C THR A 125 -12.64 -11.12 -7.80
N SER A 126 -12.18 -10.04 -7.15
CA SER A 126 -11.04 -10.11 -6.25
C SER A 126 -11.08 -9.01 -5.18
N THR A 127 -10.37 -9.24 -4.09
CA THR A 127 -10.23 -8.31 -2.98
C THR A 127 -8.91 -7.55 -3.11
N LEU A 128 -8.97 -6.23 -3.03
CA LEU A 128 -7.79 -5.35 -3.00
C LEU A 128 -7.69 -4.70 -1.64
N ILE A 129 -6.57 -4.90 -0.96
CA ILE A 129 -6.27 -4.26 0.32
C ILE A 129 -5.13 -3.28 0.11
N ILE A 130 -5.31 -2.05 0.59
CA ILE A 130 -4.32 -0.99 0.45
C ILE A 130 -4.03 -0.39 1.82
N THR A 131 -2.75 -0.37 2.20
CA THR A 131 -2.28 0.28 3.42
C THR A 131 -1.36 1.44 3.08
N PHE A 132 -1.55 2.57 3.77
CA PHE A 132 -0.69 3.75 3.63
C PHE A 132 -0.71 4.61 4.88
N PRO A 133 0.32 5.45 5.11
CA PRO A 133 0.38 6.31 6.28
C PRO A 133 -0.70 7.39 6.32
N VAL A 134 -1.10 7.78 7.53
CA VAL A 134 -1.88 8.98 7.82
C VAL A 134 -0.93 10.16 7.80
N MET A 135 -1.34 11.24 7.13
CA MET A 135 -0.56 12.48 7.11
C MET A 135 -0.39 13.08 8.51
N GLY A 136 0.83 13.53 8.81
CA GLY A 136 1.22 14.15 10.08
C GLY A 136 1.80 13.20 11.14
N VAL A 137 1.93 11.91 10.87
CA VAL A 137 2.50 10.94 11.85
C VAL A 137 3.92 10.49 11.52
N GLN A 138 4.43 10.87 10.36
CA GLN A 138 5.85 10.83 10.03
C GLN A 138 6.31 12.22 9.57
N CYS A 139 7.61 12.50 9.68
CA CYS A 139 8.22 13.72 9.18
C CYS A 139 7.57 14.12 7.87
N ILE A 140 6.91 15.29 7.86
CA ILE A 140 6.34 15.91 6.66
C ILE A 140 7.53 16.24 5.76
N ASN A 141 8.03 15.25 5.03
CA ASN A 141 8.82 15.50 3.85
C ASN A 141 7.81 16.00 2.82
N GLY A 142 8.00 17.20 2.28
CA GLY A 142 7.09 17.79 1.29
C GLY A 142 6.80 16.88 0.10
N ILE A 143 7.68 15.90 -0.19
CA ILE A 143 7.44 14.85 -1.18
C ILE A 143 6.24 13.97 -0.81
N VAL A 144 6.08 13.58 0.46
CA VAL A 144 4.94 12.75 0.91
C VAL A 144 3.64 13.55 0.79
N GLU A 145 3.68 14.82 1.21
CA GLU A 145 2.52 15.70 1.09
C GLU A 145 2.10 15.90 -0.38
N GLN A 146 3.07 16.21 -1.24
CA GLN A 146 2.81 16.38 -2.67
C GLN A 146 2.31 15.09 -3.30
N HIS A 147 2.83 13.95 -2.88
CA HIS A 147 2.35 12.65 -3.33
C HIS A 147 0.88 12.44 -2.95
N PHE A 148 0.49 12.76 -1.73
CA PHE A 148 -0.90 12.66 -1.26
C PHE A 148 -1.81 13.59 -2.06
N ILE A 149 -1.37 14.83 -2.33
CA ILE A 149 -2.10 15.75 -3.20
C ILE A 149 -2.26 15.15 -4.60
N ASN A 150 -1.20 14.63 -5.21
CA ASN A 150 -1.24 14.13 -6.58
C ASN A 150 -2.10 12.88 -6.73
N PHE A 151 -2.03 11.97 -5.76
CA PHE A 151 -2.64 10.65 -5.86
C PHE A 151 -4.01 10.58 -5.18
N TRP A 152 -4.13 11.15 -3.99
CA TRP A 152 -5.38 11.21 -3.24
C TRP A 152 -6.12 12.54 -3.40
N LYS A 153 -5.67 13.44 -4.27
CA LYS A 153 -6.27 14.76 -4.53
C LYS A 153 -6.28 15.69 -3.30
N SER A 154 -5.60 15.31 -2.20
CA SER A 154 -5.57 16.07 -0.95
C SER A 154 -4.34 15.72 -0.11
N ALA A 155 -3.73 16.73 0.53
CA ALA A 155 -2.69 16.54 1.54
C ALA A 155 -3.19 15.85 2.81
N ARG A 156 -4.52 15.76 3.01
CA ARG A 156 -5.16 15.07 4.12
C ARG A 156 -6.43 14.39 3.57
N PRO A 157 -6.27 13.26 2.88
CA PRO A 157 -7.38 12.66 2.15
C PRO A 157 -8.42 12.12 3.12
N THR A 158 -9.68 12.35 2.77
CA THR A 158 -10.83 11.70 3.36
C THR A 158 -10.98 10.28 2.81
N THR A 159 -11.83 9.46 3.45
CA THR A 159 -12.23 8.17 2.88
C THR A 159 -12.81 8.33 1.47
N GLY A 160 -13.58 9.39 1.22
CA GLY A 160 -14.16 9.66 -0.10
C GLY A 160 -13.10 9.93 -1.18
N ASP A 161 -12.05 10.68 -0.83
CA ASP A 161 -10.94 10.97 -1.74
C ASP A 161 -10.20 9.70 -2.18
N VAL A 162 -9.93 8.80 -1.21
CA VAL A 162 -9.27 7.51 -1.44
C VAL A 162 -10.14 6.61 -2.30
N VAL A 163 -11.43 6.49 -1.97
CA VAL A 163 -12.39 5.69 -2.75
C VAL A 163 -12.52 6.23 -4.18
N GLY A 164 -12.60 7.55 -4.34
CA GLY A 164 -12.66 8.19 -5.65
C GLY A 164 -11.42 7.88 -6.48
N ALA A 165 -10.22 8.04 -5.90
CA ALA A 165 -8.98 7.72 -6.59
C ALA A 165 -8.90 6.23 -6.99
N VAL A 166 -9.14 5.30 -6.07
CA VAL A 166 -9.10 3.86 -6.37
C VAL A 166 -10.12 3.48 -7.44
N THR A 167 -11.32 4.07 -7.41
CA THR A 167 -12.35 3.90 -8.44
C THR A 167 -11.88 4.41 -9.80
N ASP A 168 -11.31 5.62 -9.86
CA ASP A 168 -10.79 6.21 -11.11
C ASP A 168 -9.72 5.29 -11.75
N TYR A 169 -8.81 4.74 -10.96
CA TYR A 169 -7.81 3.78 -11.46
C TYR A 169 -8.45 2.45 -11.88
N GLY A 170 -9.34 1.89 -11.07
CA GLY A 170 -10.03 0.63 -11.38
C GLY A 170 -10.78 0.69 -12.71
N LEU A 171 -11.46 1.80 -12.97
CA LEU A 171 -12.23 2.01 -14.21
C LEU A 171 -11.34 1.98 -15.47
N LYS A 172 -10.09 2.47 -15.41
CA LYS A 172 -9.13 2.36 -16.53
C LYS A 172 -8.88 0.92 -16.96
N TYR A 173 -9.04 -0.03 -16.03
CA TYR A 173 -8.82 -1.46 -16.23
C TYR A 173 -10.11 -2.28 -16.24
N TRP A 174 -11.26 -1.61 -16.35
CA TRP A 174 -12.59 -2.22 -16.35
C TRP A 174 -12.98 -2.89 -15.03
N TYR A 175 -12.49 -2.39 -13.90
CA TYR A 175 -12.91 -2.81 -12.57
C TYR A 175 -13.82 -1.77 -11.92
N LEU A 176 -14.77 -2.25 -11.12
CA LEU A 176 -15.56 -1.46 -10.17
C LEU A 176 -15.13 -1.83 -8.74
N PRO A 177 -14.25 -1.03 -8.12
CA PRO A 177 -13.93 -1.15 -6.71
C PRO A 177 -15.09 -0.65 -5.85
N LYS A 178 -15.50 -1.47 -4.88
CA LYS A 178 -16.46 -1.08 -3.84
C LYS A 178 -15.77 -1.18 -2.49
N LEU A 179 -15.75 -0.09 -1.73
CA LEU A 179 -15.24 -0.11 -0.37
C LEU A 179 -16.08 -1.07 0.48
N VAL A 180 -15.41 -2.05 1.09
CA VAL A 180 -16.00 -3.04 2.01
C VAL A 180 -15.77 -2.61 3.45
N ASP A 181 -14.53 -2.22 3.76
CA ASP A 181 -14.15 -1.85 5.12
C ASP A 181 -12.98 -0.88 5.11
N VAL A 182 -12.89 -0.08 6.17
CA VAL A 182 -11.76 0.81 6.38
C VAL A 182 -11.45 0.92 7.86
N VAL A 183 -10.19 0.78 8.21
CA VAL A 183 -9.70 0.96 9.58
C VAL A 183 -8.53 1.94 9.59
N LYS A 184 -8.53 2.79 10.61
CA LYS A 184 -7.37 3.62 10.95
C LYS A 184 -6.65 2.97 12.12
N ILE A 185 -5.43 2.50 11.88
CA ILE A 185 -4.60 1.81 12.86
C ILE A 185 -3.40 2.71 13.17
N LYS A 186 -3.48 3.45 14.28
CA LYS A 186 -2.45 4.42 14.70
C LYS A 186 -1.99 5.34 13.52
N PRO A 187 -0.76 5.27 12.94
CA PRO A 187 -0.34 6.17 11.88
C PRO A 187 -0.70 5.66 10.48
N ILE A 188 -1.50 4.61 10.31
CA ILE A 188 -1.83 4.06 8.98
C ILE A 188 -3.35 3.97 8.77
N TRP A 189 -3.74 4.08 7.52
CA TRP A 189 -5.04 3.67 7.01
C TRP A 189 -4.91 2.33 6.30
N ARG A 190 -5.92 1.48 6.45
CA ARG A 190 -6.05 0.22 5.70
C ARG A 190 -7.46 0.11 5.14
N PHE A 191 -7.55 0.15 3.82
CA PHE A 191 -8.79 0.08 3.05
C PHE A 191 -8.91 -1.28 2.40
N VAL A 192 -10.11 -1.85 2.42
CA VAL A 192 -10.42 -3.12 1.74
C VAL A 192 -11.52 -2.87 0.71
N PHE A 193 -11.23 -3.21 -0.54
CA PHE A 193 -12.16 -3.09 -1.67
C PHE A 193 -12.49 -4.46 -2.23
N GLN A 194 -13.77 -4.69 -2.52
CA GLN A 194 -14.18 -5.73 -3.44
C GLN A 194 -14.14 -5.14 -4.85
N CYS A 195 -13.33 -5.73 -5.72
CA CYS A 195 -13.20 -5.30 -7.11
C CYS A 195 -13.88 -6.33 -8.02
N VAL A 196 -14.77 -5.83 -8.88
CA VAL A 196 -15.45 -6.66 -9.88
C VAL A 196 -15.14 -6.13 -11.26
N ARG A 197 -14.63 -6.97 -12.15
CA ARG A 197 -14.38 -6.65 -13.54
C ARG A 197 -15.71 -6.61 -14.28
N VAL A 198 -15.97 -5.49 -14.94
CA VAL A 198 -17.20 -5.25 -15.71
C VAL A 198 -16.88 -5.17 -17.19
N LYS A 199 -17.83 -5.56 -18.04
CA LYS A 199 -17.72 -5.24 -19.46
C LYS A 199 -18.17 -3.81 -19.70
N ALA A 200 -17.54 -3.15 -20.67
CA ALA A 200 -17.92 -1.80 -21.10
C ALA A 200 -19.44 -1.70 -21.43
N THR A 201 -19.99 -2.72 -22.07
CA THR A 201 -21.40 -2.82 -22.45
C THR A 201 -22.34 -2.96 -21.25
N GLU A 202 -21.90 -3.71 -20.24
CA GLU A 202 -22.66 -3.92 -18.99
C GLU A 202 -22.65 -2.63 -18.15
N PHE A 203 -21.54 -1.90 -18.16
CA PHE A 203 -21.40 -0.62 -17.45
C PHE A 203 -22.23 0.52 -18.09
N CYS A 204 -22.23 0.62 -19.43
CA CYS A 204 -22.93 1.68 -20.15
C CYS A 204 -24.39 1.35 -20.48
N THR A 205 -24.93 0.20 -20.05
CA THR A 205 -26.26 -0.31 -20.43
C THR A 205 -26.51 -0.37 -21.94
N THR A 206 -25.45 -0.47 -22.73
CA THR A 206 -25.51 -0.50 -24.20
C THR A 206 -25.52 -1.95 -24.69
N LYS A 207 -26.54 -2.32 -25.47
CA LYS A 207 -26.54 -3.57 -26.24
C LYS A 207 -25.63 -3.39 -27.45
N ASN A 208 -24.70 -4.33 -27.66
CA ASN A 208 -23.93 -4.39 -28.91
C ASN A 208 -24.92 -4.47 -30.09
N ARG A 209 -24.76 -3.56 -31.05
CA ARG A 209 -25.49 -3.59 -32.32
C ARG A 209 -24.89 -4.64 -33.25
#